data_AF-A0A7K2VTG2-F1
#
_entry.id   AF-A0A7K2VTG2-F1
#
_cell.length_a   1.000
_cell.length_b   1.000
_cell.length_c   1.000
_cell.angle_alpha   90.00
_cell.angle_beta   90.00
_cell.angle_gamma   90.00
#
_symmetry.space_group_name_H-M   'P 1'
#
loop_
_entity.id
_entity.type
_entity.pdbx_description
1 polymer ?
#
loop_
_entity_poly.entity_id
_entity_poly.type
_entity_poly.pdbx_seq_one_letter_code
_entity_poly.pdbx_strand_id
1 'polypeptide(L)' 'GPEVTELRRRLLRIPDVFRDGSATGPYDAPLTEAVARFQLWYGIRGDETGVYGDDTRRDLESRTG' A
#
# COMPACT_ATOMS: atom_id res chain seq x y z
N GLY A 1 3.84 12.46 4.85
CA GLY A 1 5.24 12.39 5.30
C GLY A 1 6.05 11.52 4.37
N PRO A 2 7.37 11.39 4.57
CA PRO A 2 8.23 10.53 3.77
C PRO A 2 7.74 9.08 3.70
N GLU A 3 7.13 8.57 4.77
CA GLU A 3 6.58 7.21 4.87
C GLU A 3 5.39 7.01 3.91
N VAL A 4 4.51 8.01 3.80
CA VAL A 4 3.34 7.96 2.91
C VAL A 4 3.77 8.02 1.43
N THR A 5 4.77 8.85 1.14
CA THR A 5 5.36 8.92 -0.20
C THR A 5 6.00 7.58 -0.58
N GLU A 6 6.70 6.94 0.35
CA GLU A 6 7.33 5.64 0.10
C GLU A 6 6.29 4.54 -0.11
N LEU A 7 5.25 4.48 0.72
CA LEU A 7 4.11 3.59 0.53
C LEU A 7 3.49 3.75 -0.88
N ARG A 8 3.19 4.99 -1.28
CA ARG A 8 2.62 5.29 -2.60
C ARG A 8 3.51 4.79 -3.74
N ARG A 9 4.83 5.03 -3.66
CA ARG A 9 5.80 4.55 -4.64
C ARG A 9 5.86 3.03 -4.71
N ARG A 10 5.83 2.34 -3.56
CA ARG A 10 5.85 0.87 -3.53
C ARG A 10 4.58 0.29 -4.13
N LEU A 11 3.41 0.82 -3.80
CA LEU A 11 2.14 0.35 -4.38
C LEU A 11 2.04 0.57 -5.89
N LEU A 12 2.66 1.64 -6.43
CA LEU A 12 2.76 1.86 -7.89
C LEU A 12 3.58 0.79 -8.61
N ARG A 13 4.45 0.07 -7.90
CA ARG A 13 5.24 -1.04 -8.45
C ARG A 13 4.49 -2.37 -8.41
N ILE A 14 3.36 -2.44 -7.71
CA ILE A 14 2.51 -3.62 -7.68
C ILE A 14 1.46 -3.50 -8.80
N PRO A 15 1.42 -4.44 -9.76
CA PRO A 15 0.45 -4.39 -10.85
C PRO A 15 -0.98 -4.25 -10.34
N ASP A 16 -1.72 -3.31 -10.91
CA ASP A 16 -3.17 -3.11 -10.74
C ASP A 16 -3.65 -2.74 -9.32
N VAL A 17 -2.73 -2.60 -8.37
CA VAL A 17 -3.07 -2.24 -6.98
C VAL A 17 -3.34 -0.75 -6.82
N PHE A 18 -2.49 0.10 -7.41
CA PHE A 18 -2.59 1.57 -7.33
C PHE A 18 -2.36 2.27 -8.68
N ARG A 19 -2.94 1.69 -9.74
CA ARG A 19 -2.67 2.05 -11.16
C ARG A 19 -2.81 3.55 -11.46
N ASP A 20 -3.88 4.17 -10.99
CA ASP A 20 -4.17 5.60 -11.24
C ASP A 20 -3.67 6.51 -10.11
N GLY A 21 -2.81 5.97 -9.25
CA GLY A 21 -2.27 6.67 -8.10
C GLY A 21 -1.15 7.65 -8.44
N SER A 22 -0.84 8.52 -7.49
CA SER A 22 0.34 9.39 -7.53
C SER A 22 1.37 8.93 -6.51
N ALA A 23 2.65 9.02 -6.90
CA ALA A 23 3.80 8.74 -6.03
C ALA A 23 3.89 9.69 -4.82
N THR A 24 3.19 10.81 -4.86
CA THR A 24 3.12 11.80 -3.78
C THR A 24 1.67 12.12 -3.43
N GLY A 25 1.45 12.58 -2.20
CA GLY A 25 0.14 12.94 -1.71
C GLY A 25 -0.06 12.51 -0.25
N PRO A 26 -1.23 12.83 0.32
CA PRO A 26 -1.57 12.47 1.70
C PRO A 26 -1.88 10.97 1.84
N TYR A 27 -2.20 10.52 3.04
CA TYR A 27 -2.85 9.22 3.23
C TYR A 27 -4.35 9.45 3.06
N ASP A 28 -4.88 9.21 1.86
CA ASP A 28 -6.26 9.52 1.46
C ASP A 28 -7.06 8.25 1.15
N ALA A 29 -8.34 8.42 0.80
CA ALA A 29 -9.22 7.30 0.46
C ALA A 29 -8.67 6.45 -0.71
N PRO A 30 -8.19 7.02 -1.83
CA PRO A 30 -7.55 6.23 -2.89
C PRO A 30 -6.36 5.38 -2.40
N LEU A 31 -5.50 5.95 -1.54
CA LEU A 31 -4.38 5.19 -0.98
C LEU A 31 -4.86 4.08 -0.04
N THR A 32 -5.87 4.36 0.78
CA THR A 32 -6.49 3.38 1.69
C THR A 32 -7.10 2.21 0.91
N GLU A 33 -7.80 2.48 -0.19
CA GLU A 33 -8.36 1.44 -1.07
C GLU A 33 -7.28 0.60 -1.75
N ALA A 34 -6.16 1.22 -2.15
CA ALA A 34 -5.03 0.50 -2.71
C ALA A 34 -4.38 -0.43 -1.68
N VAL A 35 -4.21 0.02 -0.44
CA VAL A 35 -3.73 -0.82 0.67
C VAL A 35 -4.70 -1.98 0.93
N ALA A 36 -6.00 -1.72 0.95
CA ALA A 36 -7.01 -2.77 1.14
C ALA A 36 -6.98 -3.82 0.01
N ARG A 37 -6.84 -3.37 -1.25
CA ARG A 37 -6.73 -4.25 -2.41
C ARG A 37 -5.47 -5.11 -2.34
N PHE A 38 -4.34 -4.51 -1.97
CA PHE A 38 -3.09 -5.22 -1.75
C PHE A 38 -3.25 -6.30 -0.68
N GLN A 39 -3.77 -5.94 0.51
CA GLN A 39 -4.01 -6.88 1.60
C GLN A 39 -4.90 -8.06 1.17
N LEU A 40 -5.99 -7.77 0.45
CA LEU A 40 -6.91 -8.78 -0.06
C LEU A 40 -6.23 -9.75 -1.03
N TRP A 41 -5.50 -9.23 -2.02
CA TRP A 41 -4.89 -10.05 -3.08
C TRP A 41 -3.74 -10.93 -2.57
N TYR A 42 -2.99 -10.43 -1.59
CA TYR A 42 -1.84 -11.14 -1.03
C TYR A 42 -2.15 -11.85 0.29
N GLY A 43 -3.41 -11.84 0.74
CA GLY A 43 -3.87 -12.61 1.90
C GLY A 43 -3.28 -12.13 3.24
N ILE A 44 -2.98 -10.84 3.35
CA ILE A 44 -2.43 -10.22 4.56
C ILE A 44 -3.54 -10.13 5.61
N ARG A 45 -3.25 -10.57 6.82
CA ARG A 45 -4.14 -10.53 8.00
C ARG A 45 -3.39 -9.92 9.16
N GLY A 46 -4.09 -9.35 10.14
CA GLY A 46 -3.50 -8.76 11.34
C GLY A 46 -3.65 -7.24 11.39
N ASP A 47 -3.46 -6.58 10.25
CA ASP A 47 -3.74 -5.15 10.11
C ASP A 47 -5.21 -4.88 9.78
N GLU A 48 -5.72 -3.73 10.21
CA GLU A 48 -7.02 -3.22 9.77
C GLU A 48 -7.03 -3.02 8.24
N THR A 49 -8.19 -3.26 7.62
CA THR A 49 -8.33 -3.13 6.16
C THR A 49 -8.02 -1.70 5.72
N GLY A 50 -7.09 -1.58 4.77
CA GLY A 50 -6.65 -0.29 4.25
C GLY A 50 -5.63 0.43 5.13
N VAL A 51 -5.20 -0.16 6.24
CA VAL A 51 -4.16 0.39 7.13
C VAL A 51 -2.79 -0.17 6.79
N TYR A 52 -1.81 0.71 6.62
CA TYR A 52 -0.41 0.33 6.38
C TYR A 52 0.33 0.02 7.68
N GLY A 53 -0.14 -1.02 8.37
CA GLY A 53 0.45 -1.57 9.59
C GLY A 53 1.67 -2.45 9.31
N ASP A 54 2.16 -3.14 10.34
CA ASP A 54 3.45 -3.82 10.29
C ASP A 54 3.45 -5.05 9.39
N ASP A 55 2.34 -5.79 9.32
CA ASP A 55 2.24 -6.97 8.48
C ASP A 55 2.13 -6.59 6.99
N THR A 56 1.35 -5.55 6.70
CA THR A 56 1.23 -4.97 5.36
C THR A 56 2.54 -4.35 4.90
N ARG A 57 3.23 -3.63 5.80
CA ARG A 57 4.56 -3.05 5.53
C ARG A 57 5.57 -4.12 5.19
N ARG A 58 5.67 -5.16 6.02
CA ARG A 58 6.63 -6.26 5.81
C ARG A 58 6.42 -6.92 4.45
N ASP A 59 5.19 -7.27 4.10
CA ASP A 59 4.90 -7.94 2.83
C ASP A 59 5.16 -7.03 1.62
N LEU A 60 4.67 -5.78 1.66
CA LEU A 60 4.89 -4.82 0.58
C LEU A 60 6.38 -4.55 0.36
N GLU A 61 7.13 -4.31 1.43
CA GLU A 61 8.55 -4.02 1.35
C GLU A 61 9.36 -5.20 0.81
N SER A 62 8.98 -6.44 1.15
CA SER A 62 9.65 -7.64 0.60
C SER A 62 9.50 -7.79 -0.92
N ARG A 63 8.43 -7.22 -1.49
CA ARG A 63 8.15 -7.28 -2.94
C ARG A 63 8.77 -6.15 -3.71
N THR A 64 9.03 -5.03 -3.05
CA THR A 64 9.51 -3.83 -3.72
C THR A 64 11.00 -3.56 -3.45
N GLY A 65 11.58 -3.91 -2.31
CA GLY A 65 12.95 -3.48 -2.00
C GLY A 65 13.00 -1.97 -1.75
#